data_AF-A0A1G5D2X1-F1
#
_entry.id   AF-A0A1G5D2X1-F1
#
_cell.length_a   1.000
_cell.length_b   1.000
_cell.length_c   1.000
_cell.angle_alpha   90.00
_cell.angle_beta   90.00
_cell.angle_gamma   90.00
#
_symmetry.space_group_name_H-M   'P 1'
#
loop_
_entity.id
_entity.type
_entity.pdbx_description
1 polymer ?
#
loop_
_entity_poly.entity_id
_entity_poly.type
_entity_poly.pdbx_seq_one_letter_code
_entity_poly.pdbx_strand_id
1 'polypeptide(L)'
;MLRQKIDVIKNRILNWKYSRTVGVVILIAILVGISFRVNMLRGSDVYAKAEISEELTERKDAAKRDKVELSDQTTQVLPVAKKGETIMNTADVKDKANFYAVEFTEESEIFTRIKGKSYKDNCTVPLSDLRYLHVLHVGFDGKTHDGEIICNKYIADDLLEIFEDLYEAKYPIEKVKLVDEYDADDEASMADNNSSSFNFRYISYTTKISKHGYGLAMDINTLYNPYVKTVNGKLSIEPANAADYVDRSKDFDYKIDEDDLVYKLFIAHGFEWGGSWKSSKDYQHFEVPDSVVKTLYK
;
A
#
# COMPACT_ATOMS: atom_id res chain seq x y z
N MET A 1 -18.20 14.75 16.19
CA MET A 1 -17.95 14.59 14.75
C MET A 1 -17.00 15.64 14.17
N LEU A 2 -17.30 16.95 14.27
CA LEU A 2 -16.45 18.01 13.69
C LEU A 2 -15.07 18.16 14.37
N ARG A 3 -14.97 18.02 15.70
CA ARG A 3 -13.70 18.16 16.45
C ARG A 3 -12.68 17.06 16.14
N GLN A 4 -13.10 15.79 16.05
CA GLN A 4 -12.21 14.69 15.65
C GLN A 4 -11.76 14.83 14.18
N LYS A 5 -12.64 15.27 13.26
CA LYS A 5 -12.20 15.60 11.90
C LYS A 5 -11.20 16.76 11.90
N ILE A 6 -11.37 17.76 12.76
CA ILE A 6 -10.39 18.87 12.90
C ILE A 6 -9.06 18.38 13.47
N ASP A 7 -9.05 17.46 14.44
CA ASP A 7 -7.80 16.94 15.01
C ASP A 7 -7.10 15.97 14.05
N VAL A 8 -7.85 15.17 13.27
CA VAL A 8 -7.31 14.37 12.15
C VAL A 8 -6.80 15.29 11.04
N ILE A 9 -7.51 16.36 10.68
CA ILE A 9 -7.06 17.34 9.68
C ILE A 9 -5.82 18.10 10.17
N LYS A 10 -5.75 18.45 11.47
CA LYS A 10 -4.58 19.09 12.06
C LYS A 10 -3.38 18.16 12.07
N ASN A 11 -3.58 16.89 12.42
CA ASN A 11 -2.54 15.86 12.34
C ASN A 11 -2.14 15.60 10.88
N ARG A 12 -3.09 15.57 9.93
CA ARG A 12 -2.81 15.52 8.48
C ARG A 12 -1.97 16.71 8.02
N ILE A 13 -2.27 17.95 8.45
CA ILE A 13 -1.46 19.14 8.09
C ILE A 13 -0.07 19.09 8.74
N LEU A 14 0.04 18.60 9.97
CA LEU A 14 1.32 18.48 10.68
C LEU A 14 2.20 17.37 10.07
N ASN A 15 1.61 16.21 9.77
CA ASN A 15 2.26 15.08 9.13
C ASN A 15 2.57 15.36 7.65
N TRP A 16 1.73 16.11 6.94
CA TRP A 16 1.99 16.56 5.56
C TRP A 16 3.26 17.43 5.47
N LYS A 17 3.47 18.34 6.43
CA LYS A 17 4.73 19.10 6.51
C LYS A 17 5.92 18.22 6.85
N TYR A 18 5.73 17.20 7.69
CA TYR A 18 6.78 16.27 8.10
C TYR A 18 7.17 15.29 6.99
N SER A 19 6.20 14.66 6.32
CA SER A 19 6.39 13.69 5.23
C SER A 19 7.09 14.32 4.01
N ARG A 20 6.73 15.54 3.60
CA ARG A 20 7.47 16.24 2.52
C ARG A 20 8.91 16.56 2.90
N THR A 21 9.18 16.84 4.17
CA THR A 21 10.53 17.15 4.64
C THR A 21 11.36 15.87 4.77
N VAL A 22 10.80 14.80 5.31
CA VAL A 22 11.48 13.50 5.49
C VAL A 22 11.64 12.77 4.16
N GLY A 23 10.63 12.76 3.29
CA GLY A 23 10.69 12.16 1.95
C GLY A 23 11.73 12.84 1.07
N VAL A 24 11.83 14.17 1.09
CA VAL A 24 12.90 14.90 0.39
C VAL A 24 14.28 14.59 0.99
N VAL A 25 14.40 14.47 2.32
CA VAL A 25 15.68 14.16 2.98
C VAL A 25 16.13 12.71 2.72
N ILE A 26 15.21 11.74 2.69
CA ILE A 26 15.50 10.33 2.38
C ILE A 26 15.91 10.19 0.90
N LEU A 27 15.22 10.87 -0.03
CA LEU A 27 15.59 10.87 -1.45
C LEU A 27 16.99 11.46 -1.68
N ILE A 28 17.33 12.54 -0.95
CA ILE A 28 18.67 13.14 -1.00
C ILE A 28 19.73 12.21 -0.40
N ALA A 29 19.45 11.51 0.71
CA ALA A 29 20.37 10.57 1.32
C ALA A 29 20.70 9.39 0.39
N ILE A 30 19.71 8.87 -0.34
CA ILE A 30 19.89 7.80 -1.33
C ILE A 30 20.73 8.29 -2.53
N LEU A 31 20.48 9.50 -3.04
CA LEU A 31 21.26 10.10 -4.15
C LEU A 31 22.72 10.41 -3.77
N VAL A 32 22.97 10.85 -2.53
CA VAL A 32 24.32 11.10 -2.00
C VAL A 32 25.08 9.80 -1.80
N GLY A 33 24.42 8.73 -1.32
CA GLY A 33 25.01 7.40 -1.19
C GLY A 33 25.45 6.78 -2.53
N ILE A 34 24.67 7.00 -3.60
CA ILE A 34 25.01 6.56 -4.96
C ILE A 34 26.22 7.36 -5.51
N SER A 35 26.26 8.68 -5.28
CA SER A 35 27.39 9.52 -5.70
C SER A 35 28.71 9.15 -5.00
N PHE A 36 28.65 8.70 -3.74
CA PHE A 36 29.83 8.30 -2.98
C PHE A 36 30.44 6.97 -3.47
N ARG A 37 29.62 6.02 -3.95
CA ARG A 37 30.13 4.77 -4.56
C ARG A 37 30.73 4.98 -5.95
N VAL A 38 30.22 5.93 -6.73
CA VAL A 38 30.79 6.26 -8.05
C VAL A 38 32.15 6.96 -7.93
N ASN A 39 32.38 7.73 -6.86
CA ASN A 39 33.63 8.47 -6.65
C ASN A 39 34.81 7.61 -6.14
N MET A 40 34.58 6.34 -5.79
CA MET A 40 35.62 5.44 -5.26
C MET A 40 36.35 4.62 -6.35
N LEU A 41 36.01 4.78 -7.63
CA LEU A 41 36.56 3.97 -8.74
C LEU A 41 37.19 4.76 -9.91
N ARG A 42 37.67 5.99 -9.70
CA ARG A 42 38.42 6.72 -10.73
C ARG A 42 39.67 7.41 -10.16
N GLY A 43 40.70 6.61 -9.92
CA GLY A 43 42.09 7.07 -9.88
C GLY A 43 42.79 6.71 -11.19
N SER A 44 43.72 7.58 -11.63
CA SER A 44 44.67 7.45 -12.76
C SER A 44 44.09 7.44 -14.18
N ASP A 45 44.14 8.58 -14.88
CA ASP A 45 45.22 8.90 -15.85
C ASP A 45 44.91 10.13 -16.72
N VAL A 46 45.91 11.01 -16.82
CA VAL A 46 45.86 12.34 -17.44
C VAL A 46 46.45 12.27 -18.85
N TYR A 47 45.79 11.62 -19.82
CA TYR A 47 46.21 11.67 -21.24
C TYR A 47 45.09 11.53 -22.28
N ALA A 48 43.82 11.80 -21.95
CA ALA A 48 42.69 11.68 -22.89
C ALA A 48 41.94 13.01 -23.19
N LYS A 49 42.58 14.16 -23.00
CA LYS A 49 41.89 15.47 -22.99
C LYS A 49 41.71 16.16 -24.36
N ALA A 50 42.20 15.59 -25.46
CA ALA A 50 42.13 16.24 -26.77
C ALA A 50 41.06 15.65 -27.70
N GLU A 51 40.86 14.33 -27.73
CA GLU A 51 39.83 13.68 -28.56
C GLU A 51 38.39 13.90 -28.05
N ILE A 52 38.22 14.17 -26.75
CA ILE A 52 36.89 14.36 -26.14
C ILE A 52 36.24 15.69 -26.57
N SER A 53 37.01 16.68 -27.04
CA SER A 53 36.45 18.01 -27.35
C SER A 53 35.68 18.06 -28.68
N GLU A 54 36.03 17.22 -29.65
CA GLU A 54 35.33 17.12 -30.93
C GLU A 54 34.05 16.27 -30.80
N GLU A 55 34.08 15.15 -30.08
CA GLU A 55 32.91 14.29 -29.84
C GLU A 55 31.83 14.99 -28.99
N LEU A 56 32.23 15.89 -28.07
CA LEU A 56 31.29 16.71 -27.28
C LEU A 56 30.58 17.78 -28.10
N THR A 57 31.13 18.19 -29.24
CA THR A 57 30.53 19.23 -30.09
C THR A 57 29.48 18.63 -31.01
N GLU A 58 29.72 17.43 -31.57
CA GLU A 58 28.70 16.67 -32.29
C GLU A 58 27.55 16.19 -31.38
N ARG A 59 27.82 15.77 -30.14
CA ARG A 59 26.75 15.41 -29.18
C ARG A 59 25.90 16.61 -28.73
N LYS A 60 26.46 17.82 -28.71
CA LYS A 60 25.69 19.04 -28.38
C LYS A 60 24.76 19.47 -29.50
N ASP A 61 25.12 19.21 -30.76
CA ASP A 61 24.25 19.48 -31.91
C ASP A 61 23.21 18.38 -32.14
N ALA A 62 23.50 17.12 -31.79
CA ALA A 62 22.52 16.04 -31.72
C ALA A 62 21.47 16.29 -30.60
N ALA A 63 21.91 16.70 -29.40
CA ALA A 63 21.03 17.05 -28.28
C ALA A 63 20.18 18.31 -28.50
N LYS A 64 20.41 19.05 -29.60
CA LYS A 64 19.60 20.20 -30.02
C LYS A 64 18.50 19.81 -31.03
N ARG A 65 18.60 18.64 -31.68
CA ARG A 65 17.56 18.09 -32.56
C ARG A 65 16.54 17.22 -31.84
N ASP A 66 16.90 16.64 -30.70
CA ASP A 66 15.97 15.89 -29.82
C ASP A 66 15.28 16.78 -28.76
N LYS A 67 15.31 18.11 -28.94
CA LYS A 67 14.65 19.10 -28.08
C LYS A 67 13.32 19.62 -28.64
N VAL A 68 12.71 18.88 -29.56
CA VAL A 68 11.31 19.04 -29.96
C VAL A 68 10.57 17.82 -29.42
N GLU A 69 9.53 18.06 -28.62
CA GLU A 69 8.72 17.08 -27.87
C GLU A 69 9.32 16.49 -26.57
N LEU A 70 9.54 17.35 -25.58
CA LEU A 70 9.14 17.00 -24.21
C LEU A 70 8.23 18.12 -23.67
N SER A 71 7.04 18.15 -24.23
CA SER A 71 5.88 18.83 -23.64
C SER A 71 4.68 17.91 -23.80
N ASP A 72 4.75 16.72 -23.21
CA ASP A 72 3.54 15.95 -22.98
C ASP A 72 3.06 16.28 -21.57
N GLN A 73 2.23 17.32 -21.48
CA GLN A 73 1.27 17.40 -20.40
C GLN A 73 0.32 16.23 -20.62
N THR A 74 0.67 15.07 -20.08
CA THR A 74 -0.18 13.89 -20.10
C THR A 74 -1.49 14.30 -19.46
N THR A 75 -2.50 14.53 -20.27
CA THR A 75 -3.87 14.66 -19.79
C THR A 75 -4.22 13.27 -19.29
N GLN A 76 -4.03 13.03 -17.99
CA GLN A 76 -4.33 11.75 -17.37
C GLN A 76 -5.80 11.41 -17.67
N VAL A 77 -6.01 10.42 -18.53
CA VAL A 77 -7.35 9.95 -18.88
C VAL A 77 -7.86 9.19 -17.67
N LEU A 78 -8.81 9.81 -16.96
CA LEU A 78 -9.47 9.17 -15.83
C LEU A 78 -10.18 7.88 -16.27
N PRO A 79 -10.27 6.88 -15.39
CA PRO A 79 -11.04 5.66 -15.68
C PRO A 79 -12.49 6.00 -16.03
N VAL A 80 -13.07 5.22 -16.94
CA VAL A 80 -14.47 5.35 -17.32
C VAL A 80 -15.32 4.54 -16.36
N ALA A 81 -16.24 5.20 -15.64
CA ALA A 81 -17.20 4.52 -14.76
C ALA A 81 -18.06 3.53 -15.56
N LYS A 82 -18.21 2.30 -15.06
CA LYS A 82 -19.16 1.32 -15.60
C LYS A 82 -20.54 1.48 -14.94
N LYS A 83 -21.47 0.62 -15.35
CA LYS A 83 -22.82 0.59 -14.77
C LYS A 83 -22.74 0.33 -13.26
N GLY A 84 -23.44 1.16 -12.48
CA GLY A 84 -23.47 1.05 -11.03
C GLY A 84 -22.20 1.53 -10.33
N GLU A 85 -21.30 2.22 -11.04
CA GLU A 85 -20.04 2.74 -10.51
C GLU A 85 -20.01 4.27 -10.57
N THR A 86 -19.30 4.89 -9.63
CA THR A 86 -18.99 6.32 -9.62
C THR A 86 -17.54 6.50 -9.22
N ILE A 87 -16.72 7.03 -10.13
CA ILE A 87 -15.32 7.36 -9.86
C ILE A 87 -15.28 8.54 -8.88
N MET A 88 -14.55 8.36 -7.79
CA MET A 88 -14.41 9.34 -6.73
C MET A 88 -13.20 10.23 -7.01
N ASN A 89 -13.34 11.53 -6.77
CA ASN A 89 -12.19 12.45 -6.82
C ASN A 89 -11.33 12.29 -5.57
N THR A 90 -10.12 11.81 -5.76
CA THR A 90 -9.11 11.65 -4.71
C THR A 90 -8.19 12.87 -4.79
N ALA A 91 -8.36 13.80 -3.85
CA ALA A 91 -7.76 15.14 -3.98
C ALA A 91 -6.23 15.10 -3.88
N ASP A 92 -5.72 14.21 -3.02
CA ASP A 92 -4.37 14.26 -2.48
C ASP A 92 -3.37 13.37 -3.23
N VAL A 93 -3.84 12.40 -4.04
CA VAL A 93 -2.96 11.61 -4.94
C VAL A 93 -2.60 12.36 -6.21
N LYS A 94 -1.38 12.15 -6.71
CA LYS A 94 -0.81 12.81 -7.88
C LYS A 94 -1.28 12.13 -9.17
N ASP A 95 -1.25 10.80 -9.21
CA ASP A 95 -1.58 9.98 -10.36
C ASP A 95 -3.02 9.44 -10.27
N LYS A 96 -3.98 10.30 -10.59
CA LYS A 96 -5.43 10.01 -10.50
C LYS A 96 -5.92 9.04 -11.57
N ALA A 97 -5.12 8.77 -12.60
CA ALA A 97 -5.43 7.74 -13.58
C ALA A 97 -5.20 6.34 -13.02
N ASN A 98 -4.21 6.17 -12.14
CA ASN A 98 -3.82 4.86 -11.62
C ASN A 98 -4.07 4.66 -10.12
N PHE A 99 -4.36 5.74 -9.38
CA PHE A 99 -4.74 5.72 -7.96
C PHE A 99 -6.10 6.39 -7.80
N TYR A 100 -7.15 5.58 -7.79
CA TYR A 100 -8.52 6.08 -7.74
C TYR A 100 -9.45 5.17 -6.95
N ALA A 101 -10.50 5.77 -6.40
CA ALA A 101 -11.56 5.07 -5.70
C ALA A 101 -12.84 5.04 -6.54
N VAL A 102 -13.63 3.99 -6.37
CA VAL A 102 -14.93 3.78 -7.00
C VAL A 102 -15.95 3.49 -5.91
N GLU A 103 -17.00 4.29 -5.88
CA GLU A 103 -18.26 3.92 -5.22
C GLU A 103 -19.04 3.01 -6.15
N PHE A 104 -19.57 1.91 -5.62
CA PHE A 104 -20.24 0.90 -6.42
C PHE A 104 -21.53 0.41 -5.77
N THR A 105 -22.49 0.01 -6.59
CA THR A 105 -23.81 -0.50 -6.16
C THR A 105 -23.95 -1.98 -6.48
N GLU A 106 -25.09 -2.57 -6.09
CA GLU A 106 -25.41 -3.98 -6.38
C GLU A 106 -25.50 -4.30 -7.88
N GLU A 107 -25.59 -3.29 -8.74
CA GLU A 107 -25.65 -3.45 -10.20
C GLU A 107 -24.26 -3.51 -10.86
N SER A 108 -23.19 -3.30 -10.09
CA SER A 108 -21.82 -3.25 -10.60
C SER A 108 -21.20 -4.63 -10.80
N GLU A 109 -20.21 -4.70 -11.69
CA GLU A 109 -19.36 -5.89 -11.84
C GLU A 109 -18.53 -6.13 -10.58
N ILE A 110 -18.10 -5.06 -9.91
CA ILE A 110 -17.38 -5.12 -8.62
C ILE A 110 -18.20 -5.89 -7.58
N PHE A 111 -19.48 -5.53 -7.40
CA PHE A 111 -20.35 -6.24 -6.46
C PHE A 111 -20.56 -7.71 -6.84
N THR A 112 -20.68 -7.99 -8.13
CA THR A 112 -20.84 -9.36 -8.63
C THR A 112 -19.66 -10.26 -8.27
N ARG A 113 -18.43 -9.71 -8.24
CA ARG A 113 -17.22 -10.44 -7.86
C ARG A 113 -17.18 -10.83 -6.38
N ILE A 114 -17.71 -9.98 -5.49
CA ILE A 114 -17.60 -10.17 -4.03
C ILE A 114 -18.82 -10.84 -3.39
N LYS A 115 -19.98 -10.79 -4.07
CA LYS A 115 -21.25 -11.30 -3.55
C LYS A 115 -21.16 -12.80 -3.28
N GLY A 116 -21.52 -13.20 -2.05
CA GLY A 116 -21.49 -14.59 -1.59
C GLY A 116 -20.09 -15.09 -1.21
N LYS A 117 -19.06 -14.25 -1.35
CA LYS A 117 -17.66 -14.53 -1.00
C LYS A 117 -17.23 -13.62 0.16
N SER A 118 -16.43 -12.58 -0.10
CA SER A 118 -16.00 -11.62 0.91
C SER A 118 -17.17 -10.75 1.40
N TYR A 119 -18.21 -10.57 0.58
CA TYR A 119 -19.50 -9.97 0.97
C TYR A 119 -20.58 -11.06 1.08
N LYS A 120 -20.70 -11.65 2.26
CA LYS A 120 -21.64 -12.75 2.54
C LYS A 120 -23.08 -12.27 2.59
N ASP A 121 -24.05 -13.18 2.42
CA ASP A 121 -25.49 -12.85 2.49
C ASP A 121 -25.91 -12.26 3.84
N ASN A 122 -25.18 -12.59 4.92
CA ASN A 122 -25.38 -12.04 6.26
C ASN A 122 -24.42 -10.89 6.60
N CYS A 123 -23.77 -10.30 5.60
CA CYS A 123 -22.92 -9.13 5.77
C CYS A 123 -23.77 -7.96 6.29
N THR A 124 -23.43 -7.46 7.47
CA THR A 124 -24.13 -6.34 8.10
C THR A 124 -23.49 -4.98 7.80
N VAL A 125 -22.37 -4.98 7.08
CA VAL A 125 -21.69 -3.75 6.65
C VAL A 125 -22.40 -3.21 5.41
N PRO A 126 -22.92 -1.97 5.43
CA PRO A 126 -23.58 -1.39 4.26
C PRO A 126 -22.63 -1.32 3.07
N LEU A 127 -23.12 -1.69 1.87
CA LEU A 127 -22.33 -1.55 0.64
C LEU A 127 -21.86 -0.10 0.40
N SER A 128 -22.66 0.88 0.80
CA SER A 128 -22.32 2.31 0.70
C SER A 128 -21.18 2.76 1.64
N ASP A 129 -20.75 1.91 2.57
CA ASP A 129 -19.54 2.11 3.35
C ASP A 129 -18.30 1.57 2.66
N LEU A 130 -18.42 0.76 1.61
CA LEU A 130 -17.27 0.19 0.89
C LEU A 130 -16.87 1.03 -0.33
N ARG A 131 -15.59 1.00 -0.67
CA ARG A 131 -15.01 1.57 -1.88
C ARG A 131 -14.07 0.54 -2.49
N TYR A 132 -14.11 0.43 -3.80
CA TYR A 132 -13.09 -0.26 -4.57
C TYR A 132 -11.98 0.74 -4.89
N LEU A 133 -10.74 0.33 -4.76
CA LEU A 133 -9.56 1.11 -5.11
C LEU A 133 -8.79 0.38 -6.19
N HIS A 134 -8.37 1.15 -7.18
CA HIS A 134 -7.28 0.76 -8.07
C HIS A 134 -6.01 1.45 -7.58
N VAL A 135 -4.92 0.69 -7.52
CA VAL A 135 -3.58 1.17 -7.14
C VAL A 135 -2.53 0.52 -8.03
N LEU A 136 -1.34 1.11 -8.12
CA LEU A 136 -0.17 0.41 -8.64
C LEU A 136 0.70 -0.08 -7.50
N HIS A 137 1.42 -1.19 -7.73
CA HIS A 137 2.46 -1.66 -6.83
C HIS A 137 3.66 -2.19 -7.61
N VAL A 138 4.83 -2.26 -6.95
CA VAL A 138 6.03 -2.90 -7.51
C VAL A 138 6.12 -4.32 -6.97
N GLY A 139 6.06 -5.31 -7.86
CA GLY A 139 6.17 -6.73 -7.53
C GLY A 139 7.60 -7.12 -7.11
N PHE A 140 7.75 -8.34 -6.60
CA PHE A 140 9.09 -8.90 -6.31
C PHE A 140 9.93 -9.12 -7.57
N ASP A 141 9.29 -9.12 -8.74
CA ASP A 141 9.96 -9.10 -10.04
C ASP A 141 10.48 -7.70 -10.45
N GLY A 142 10.27 -6.69 -9.60
CA GLY A 142 10.69 -5.31 -9.82
C GLY A 142 9.85 -4.55 -10.85
N LYS A 143 8.71 -5.12 -11.29
CA LYS A 143 7.83 -4.50 -12.29
C LYS A 143 6.59 -3.88 -11.64
N THR A 144 6.01 -2.93 -12.36
CA THR A 144 4.69 -2.36 -12.03
C THR A 144 3.59 -3.37 -12.30
N HIS A 145 2.67 -3.51 -11.35
CA HIS A 145 1.46 -4.31 -11.47
C HIS A 145 0.26 -3.50 -10.98
N ASP A 146 -0.91 -3.79 -11.55
CA ASP A 146 -2.20 -3.29 -11.07
C ASP A 146 -2.62 -4.03 -9.79
N GLY A 147 -3.14 -3.27 -8.83
CA GLY A 147 -3.64 -3.76 -7.56
C GLY A 147 -5.09 -3.37 -7.33
N GLU A 148 -5.83 -4.26 -6.67
CA GLU A 148 -7.24 -4.08 -6.35
C GLU A 148 -7.48 -4.21 -4.85
N ILE A 149 -8.16 -3.22 -4.27
CA ILE A 149 -8.51 -3.21 -2.84
C ILE A 149 -9.97 -2.86 -2.68
N ILE A 150 -10.72 -3.63 -1.89
CA ILE A 150 -12.01 -3.17 -1.35
C ILE A 150 -11.79 -2.84 0.13
N CYS A 151 -12.17 -1.64 0.53
CA CYS A 151 -12.02 -1.15 1.89
C CYS A 151 -13.21 -0.26 2.28
N ASN A 152 -13.23 0.18 3.53
CA ASN A 152 -14.18 1.16 4.02
C ASN A 152 -13.84 2.55 3.45
N LYS A 153 -14.84 3.33 3.06
CA LYS A 153 -14.70 4.73 2.64
C LYS A 153 -13.98 5.60 3.68
N TYR A 154 -13.99 5.20 4.95
CA TYR A 154 -13.25 5.88 6.01
C TYR A 154 -11.73 5.86 5.79
N ILE A 155 -11.18 4.76 5.26
CA ILE A 155 -9.74 4.60 5.01
C ILE A 155 -9.34 4.65 3.53
N ALA A 156 -10.31 4.85 2.63
CA ALA A 156 -10.08 4.80 1.18
C ALA A 156 -9.02 5.81 0.71
N ASP A 157 -9.14 7.07 1.10
CA ASP A 157 -8.17 8.11 0.73
C ASP A 157 -6.79 7.83 1.35
N ASP A 158 -6.75 7.39 2.62
CA ASP A 158 -5.49 7.07 3.31
C ASP A 158 -4.76 5.91 2.62
N LEU A 159 -5.46 4.86 2.20
CA LEU A 159 -4.86 3.75 1.47
C LEU A 159 -4.34 4.17 0.10
N LEU A 160 -5.06 5.03 -0.63
CA LEU A 160 -4.56 5.53 -1.91
C LEU A 160 -3.27 6.34 -1.76
N GLU A 161 -3.20 7.23 -0.77
CA GLU A 161 -1.99 7.99 -0.46
C GLU A 161 -0.83 7.07 -0.06
N ILE A 162 -1.07 6.10 0.83
CA ILE A 162 -0.06 5.13 1.26
C ILE A 162 0.46 4.32 0.06
N PHE A 163 -0.42 3.78 -0.78
CA PHE A 163 -0.02 2.97 -1.92
C PHE A 163 0.70 3.79 -3.00
N GLU A 164 0.34 5.05 -3.22
CA GLU A 164 1.08 5.93 -4.12
C GLU A 164 2.51 6.18 -3.61
N ASP A 165 2.66 6.49 -2.32
CA ASP A 165 3.98 6.70 -1.70
C ASP A 165 4.84 5.41 -1.73
N LEU A 166 4.25 4.24 -1.47
CA LEU A 166 4.93 2.95 -1.58
C LEU A 166 5.38 2.66 -3.03
N TYR A 167 4.52 2.94 -4.00
CA TYR A 167 4.81 2.74 -5.42
C TYR A 167 5.93 3.68 -5.89
N GLU A 168 5.89 4.97 -5.54
CA GLU A 168 6.95 5.93 -5.87
C GLU A 168 8.31 5.53 -5.25
N ALA A 169 8.28 4.96 -4.04
CA ALA A 169 9.46 4.43 -3.37
C ALA A 169 9.94 3.07 -3.93
N LYS A 170 9.18 2.47 -4.87
CA LYS A 170 9.38 1.10 -5.37
C LYS A 170 9.43 0.06 -4.26
N TYR A 171 8.62 0.26 -3.21
CA TYR A 171 8.51 -0.68 -2.12
C TYR A 171 7.92 -2.00 -2.64
N PRO A 172 8.56 -3.16 -2.36
CA PRO A 172 8.14 -4.44 -2.91
C PRO A 172 6.88 -4.98 -2.22
N ILE A 173 5.81 -5.14 -3.00
CA ILE A 173 4.58 -5.81 -2.60
C ILE A 173 4.30 -6.88 -3.65
N GLU A 174 4.23 -8.15 -3.26
CA GLU A 174 4.15 -9.22 -4.26
C GLU A 174 2.82 -9.19 -5.03
N LYS A 175 1.70 -9.08 -4.30
CA LYS A 175 0.34 -9.10 -4.85
C LYS A 175 -0.57 -8.18 -4.05
N VAL A 176 -1.47 -7.51 -4.76
CA VAL A 176 -2.59 -6.74 -4.20
C VAL A 176 -3.85 -7.16 -4.94
N LYS A 177 -4.51 -8.22 -4.47
CA LYS A 177 -5.71 -8.78 -5.09
C LYS A 177 -6.86 -8.80 -4.08
N LEU A 178 -8.08 -8.73 -4.60
CA LEU A 178 -9.26 -9.04 -3.80
C LEU A 178 -9.16 -10.47 -3.26
N VAL A 179 -9.53 -10.66 -2.00
CA VAL A 179 -9.56 -11.99 -1.37
C VAL A 179 -10.56 -12.92 -2.09
N ASP A 180 -11.50 -12.36 -2.85
CA ASP A 180 -12.48 -13.07 -3.68
C ASP A 180 -11.87 -13.90 -4.82
N GLU A 181 -10.63 -13.60 -5.23
CA GLU A 181 -9.85 -14.44 -6.15
C GLU A 181 -9.42 -15.77 -5.49
N TYR A 182 -9.52 -15.84 -4.16
CA TYR A 182 -9.28 -17.03 -3.33
C TYR A 182 -10.58 -17.53 -2.67
N ASP A 183 -11.75 -17.21 -3.26
CA ASP A 183 -13.07 -17.54 -2.71
C ASP A 183 -13.31 -17.05 -1.26
N ALA A 184 -12.63 -15.95 -0.89
CA ALA A 184 -12.60 -15.39 0.47
C ALA A 184 -11.98 -16.33 1.54
N ASP A 185 -11.16 -17.30 1.11
CA ASP A 185 -10.30 -18.09 1.99
C ASP A 185 -9.07 -17.26 2.39
N ASP A 186 -9.08 -16.81 3.65
CA ASP A 186 -8.02 -15.99 4.26
C ASP A 186 -6.67 -16.72 4.23
N GLU A 187 -6.67 -18.01 4.54
CA GLU A 187 -5.44 -18.80 4.63
C GLU A 187 -4.82 -19.01 3.25
N ALA A 188 -5.64 -19.32 2.25
CA ALA A 188 -5.16 -19.46 0.87
C ALA A 188 -4.59 -18.15 0.32
N SER A 189 -5.25 -17.02 0.61
CA SER A 189 -4.79 -15.69 0.21
C SER A 189 -3.48 -15.32 0.92
N MET A 190 -3.41 -15.55 2.24
CA MET A 190 -2.22 -15.26 3.01
C MET A 190 -1.02 -16.12 2.57
N ALA A 191 -1.24 -17.42 2.35
CA ALA A 191 -0.20 -18.37 1.94
C ALA A 191 0.38 -18.06 0.56
N ASP A 192 -0.40 -17.43 -0.32
CA ASP A 192 0.03 -16.92 -1.63
C ASP A 192 0.63 -15.50 -1.56
N ASN A 193 0.92 -15.01 -0.36
CA ASN A 193 1.53 -13.69 -0.09
C ASN A 193 0.69 -12.49 -0.61
N ASN A 194 -0.63 -12.62 -0.61
CA ASN A 194 -1.52 -11.57 -1.09
C ASN A 194 -1.76 -10.49 -0.02
N SER A 195 -1.56 -9.22 -0.37
CA SER A 195 -1.96 -8.09 0.46
C SER A 195 -3.45 -7.78 0.23
N SER A 196 -4.25 -7.69 1.29
CA SER A 196 -5.71 -7.54 1.17
C SER A 196 -6.36 -6.77 2.33
N SER A 197 -7.59 -6.26 2.12
CA SER A 197 -8.34 -5.46 3.09
C SER A 197 -9.69 -6.10 3.44
N PHE A 198 -10.75 -5.86 2.68
CA PHE A 198 -12.10 -6.31 3.05
C PHE A 198 -12.26 -7.83 2.93
N ASN A 199 -12.68 -8.47 4.03
CA ASN A 199 -13.14 -9.86 4.08
C ASN A 199 -14.17 -10.02 5.21
N PHE A 200 -15.47 -10.11 4.90
CA PHE A 200 -16.51 -10.20 5.93
C PHE A 200 -16.42 -11.50 6.74
N ARG A 201 -15.95 -11.35 7.98
CA ARG A 201 -15.88 -12.43 8.96
C ARG A 201 -15.98 -11.89 10.39
N TYR A 202 -16.40 -12.79 11.27
CA TYR A 202 -16.29 -12.59 12.72
C TYR A 202 -14.89 -13.01 13.18
N ILE A 203 -14.40 -12.40 14.26
CA ILE A 203 -13.22 -12.87 14.95
C ILE A 203 -13.53 -14.25 15.52
N SER A 204 -12.65 -15.22 15.29
CA SER A 204 -12.84 -16.63 15.65
C SER A 204 -13.36 -16.79 17.08
N TYR A 205 -14.42 -17.58 17.24
CA TYR A 205 -15.10 -17.86 18.51
C TYR A 205 -15.79 -16.65 19.18
N THR A 206 -16.03 -15.56 18.44
CA THR A 206 -16.76 -14.38 18.94
C THR A 206 -17.87 -13.97 17.98
N THR A 207 -18.72 -13.04 18.41
CA THR A 207 -19.69 -12.33 17.56
C THR A 207 -19.20 -10.94 17.14
N LYS A 208 -17.93 -10.59 17.44
CA LYS A 208 -17.32 -9.33 17.02
C LYS A 208 -16.87 -9.47 15.56
N ILE A 209 -17.33 -8.57 14.69
CA ILE A 209 -16.86 -8.50 13.30
C ILE A 209 -15.38 -8.09 13.32
N SER A 210 -14.56 -8.75 12.50
CA SER A 210 -13.15 -8.40 12.30
C SER A 210 -13.01 -7.00 11.70
N LYS A 211 -11.89 -6.30 11.91
CA LYS A 211 -11.67 -5.02 11.22
C LYS A 211 -11.54 -5.20 9.70
N HIS A 212 -11.03 -6.34 9.22
CA HIS A 212 -11.16 -6.74 7.81
C HIS A 212 -12.62 -6.87 7.37
N GLY A 213 -13.50 -7.36 8.26
CA GLY A 213 -14.92 -7.46 7.96
C GLY A 213 -15.63 -6.12 7.83
N TYR A 214 -15.07 -5.05 8.38
CA TYR A 214 -15.52 -3.67 8.16
C TYR A 214 -14.80 -2.97 7.00
N GLY A 215 -13.77 -3.60 6.41
CA GLY A 215 -12.87 -2.96 5.46
C GLY A 215 -11.99 -1.88 6.12
N LEU A 216 -11.74 -1.98 7.42
CA LEU A 216 -11.02 -1.01 8.24
C LEU A 216 -9.61 -1.50 8.64
N ALA A 217 -9.10 -2.51 7.95
CA ALA A 217 -7.77 -3.06 8.12
C ALA A 217 -7.15 -3.38 6.76
N MET A 218 -5.84 -3.53 6.72
CA MET A 218 -5.06 -3.91 5.56
C MET A 218 -3.92 -4.83 6.02
N ASP A 219 -3.78 -5.96 5.35
CA ASP A 219 -2.65 -6.87 5.53
C ASP A 219 -1.66 -6.72 4.37
N ILE A 220 -0.35 -6.71 4.66
CA ILE A 220 0.72 -6.51 3.67
C ILE A 220 1.72 -7.67 3.69
N ASN A 221 2.04 -8.24 2.51
CA ASN A 221 3.02 -9.31 2.31
C ASN A 221 2.90 -10.42 3.39
N THR A 222 1.70 -11.00 3.45
CA THR A 222 1.18 -11.89 4.49
C THR A 222 2.07 -13.12 4.77
N LEU A 223 2.73 -13.66 3.75
CA LEU A 223 3.62 -14.81 3.91
C LEU A 223 4.87 -14.44 4.74
N TYR A 224 5.45 -13.26 4.49
CA TYR A 224 6.69 -12.80 5.14
C TYR A 224 6.42 -12.13 6.49
N ASN A 225 5.16 -11.82 6.77
CA ASN A 225 4.73 -11.09 7.97
C ASN A 225 3.60 -11.83 8.69
N PRO A 226 3.84 -13.06 9.19
CA PRO A 226 2.76 -13.91 9.67
C PRO A 226 2.07 -13.38 10.93
N TYR A 227 0.85 -13.86 11.13
CA TYR A 227 0.19 -13.87 12.43
C TYR A 227 0.69 -15.02 13.30
N VAL A 228 1.29 -14.67 14.44
CA VAL A 228 1.94 -15.59 15.37
C VAL A 228 1.27 -15.50 16.74
N LYS A 229 0.58 -16.57 17.14
CA LYS A 229 -0.13 -16.67 18.42
C LYS A 229 0.14 -17.98 19.13
N THR A 230 -0.09 -18.01 20.44
CA THR A 230 -0.03 -19.26 21.23
C THR A 230 -1.44 -19.69 21.60
N VAL A 231 -1.84 -20.89 21.19
CA VAL A 231 -3.14 -21.50 21.50
C VAL A 231 -2.88 -22.80 22.26
N ASN A 232 -3.41 -22.92 23.47
CA ASN A 232 -3.24 -24.09 24.33
C ASN A 232 -1.76 -24.51 24.52
N GLY A 233 -0.86 -23.53 24.65
CA GLY A 233 0.58 -23.78 24.81
C GLY A 233 1.32 -24.17 23.53
N LYS A 234 0.64 -24.24 22.38
CA LYS A 234 1.24 -24.51 21.08
C LYS A 234 1.28 -23.25 20.23
N LEU A 235 2.38 -23.07 19.50
CA LEU A 235 2.52 -22.01 18.50
C LEU A 235 1.56 -22.28 17.33
N SER A 236 0.80 -21.25 16.95
CA SER A 236 -0.04 -21.19 15.77
C SER A 236 0.50 -20.08 14.88
N ILE A 237 0.72 -20.40 13.61
CA ILE A 237 1.31 -19.52 12.60
C ILE A 237 0.31 -19.49 11.45
N GLU A 238 -0.09 -18.29 11.05
CA GLU A 238 -1.01 -18.02 9.95
C GLU A 238 -0.32 -17.00 9.01
N PRO A 239 -0.06 -17.32 7.73
CA PRO A 239 -0.36 -18.59 7.09
C PRO A 239 0.58 -19.73 7.55
N ALA A 240 0.14 -20.97 7.43
CA ALA A 240 0.82 -22.16 7.93
C ALA A 240 2.20 -22.38 7.26
N ASN A 241 2.41 -21.85 6.06
CA ASN A 241 3.68 -21.91 5.33
C ASN A 241 4.67 -20.79 5.71
N ALA A 242 4.36 -19.94 6.68
CA ALA A 242 5.21 -18.81 7.09
C ALA A 242 6.21 -19.10 8.23
N ALA A 243 6.45 -20.38 8.55
CA ALA A 243 7.27 -20.76 9.71
C ALA A 243 8.69 -20.16 9.68
N ASP A 244 9.27 -19.98 8.50
CA ASP A 244 10.61 -19.42 8.32
C ASP A 244 10.71 -17.93 8.73
N TYR A 245 9.58 -17.22 8.75
CA TYR A 245 9.50 -15.77 9.00
C TYR A 245 9.06 -15.41 10.43
N VAL A 246 8.86 -16.42 11.29
CA VAL A 246 8.43 -16.24 12.68
C VAL A 246 9.52 -15.64 13.55
N ASP A 247 10.78 -16.07 13.36
CA ASP A 247 11.91 -15.55 14.13
C ASP A 247 12.33 -14.18 13.60
N ARG A 248 11.73 -13.14 14.19
CA ARG A 248 12.00 -11.74 13.82
C ARG A 248 13.38 -11.24 14.26
N SER A 249 14.22 -12.06 14.90
CA SER A 249 15.62 -11.69 15.12
C SER A 249 16.49 -11.91 13.87
N LYS A 250 16.00 -12.71 12.92
CA LYS A 250 16.66 -12.95 11.64
C LYS A 250 16.49 -11.77 10.69
N ASP A 251 17.43 -11.69 9.77
CA ASP A 251 17.40 -10.79 8.62
C ASP A 251 16.89 -11.57 7.40
N PHE A 252 15.84 -11.06 6.77
CA PHE A 252 15.22 -11.60 5.57
C PHE A 252 14.42 -10.50 4.86
N ASP A 253 14.25 -10.64 3.56
CA ASP A 253 13.59 -9.65 2.73
C ASP A 253 12.10 -9.49 3.09
N TYR A 254 11.55 -8.30 2.81
CA TYR A 254 10.12 -7.96 2.92
C TYR A 254 9.53 -7.98 4.34
N LYS A 255 10.42 -8.02 5.33
CA LYS A 255 10.11 -7.97 6.74
C LYS A 255 9.62 -6.58 7.16
N ILE A 256 8.43 -6.51 7.74
CA ILE A 256 7.90 -5.29 8.35
C ILE A 256 8.40 -5.19 9.81
N ASP A 257 9.08 -4.08 10.11
CA ASP A 257 9.41 -3.66 11.47
C ASP A 257 9.19 -2.15 11.64
N GLU A 258 9.54 -1.60 12.81
CA GLU A 258 9.29 -0.18 13.12
C GLU A 258 10.14 0.80 12.29
N ASP A 259 11.21 0.30 11.65
CA ASP A 259 12.05 1.07 10.73
C ASP A 259 11.59 0.96 9.28
N ASP A 260 10.69 0.03 8.96
CA ASP A 260 10.18 -0.18 7.61
C ASP A 260 9.29 0.98 7.13
N LEU A 261 9.32 1.25 5.82
CA LEU A 261 8.55 2.32 5.20
C LEU A 261 7.04 2.09 5.33
N VAL A 262 6.56 0.85 5.14
CA VAL A 262 5.12 0.58 5.20
C VAL A 262 4.60 0.86 6.61
N TYR A 263 5.33 0.45 7.64
CA TYR A 263 5.00 0.77 9.02
C TYR A 263 4.89 2.29 9.23
N LYS A 264 5.91 3.05 8.82
CA LYS A 264 5.93 4.50 9.02
C LYS A 264 4.76 5.21 8.34
N LEU A 265 4.40 4.79 7.13
CA LEU A 265 3.26 5.34 6.39
C LEU A 265 1.94 5.04 7.11
N PHE A 266 1.66 3.77 7.43
CA PHE A 266 0.40 3.41 8.11
C PHE A 266 0.25 4.12 9.47
N ILE A 267 1.32 4.20 10.28
CA ILE A 267 1.28 4.93 11.55
C ILE A 267 1.04 6.43 11.34
N ALA A 268 1.63 7.04 10.31
CA ALA A 268 1.41 8.46 9.99
C ALA A 268 -0.06 8.77 9.60
N HIS A 269 -0.78 7.78 9.06
CA HIS A 269 -2.22 7.84 8.78
C HIS A 269 -3.11 7.43 9.97
N GLY A 270 -2.51 7.11 11.12
CA GLY A 270 -3.24 6.81 12.36
C GLY A 270 -3.74 5.38 12.50
N PHE A 271 -3.20 4.45 11.71
CA PHE A 271 -3.39 3.02 11.92
C PHE A 271 -2.57 2.54 13.13
N GLU A 272 -3.00 1.42 13.69
CA GLU A 272 -2.25 0.61 14.64
C GLU A 272 -1.67 -0.61 13.91
N TRP A 273 -0.51 -1.09 14.35
CA TRP A 273 0.15 -2.25 13.75
C TRP A 273 0.09 -3.47 14.67
N GLY A 274 -0.36 -4.61 14.14
CA GLY A 274 -0.48 -5.87 14.87
C GLY A 274 0.85 -6.45 15.34
N GLY A 275 1.95 -6.10 14.67
CA GLY A 275 3.30 -6.42 15.09
C GLY A 275 3.72 -5.74 16.41
N SER A 276 3.01 -4.68 16.84
CA SER A 276 3.25 -4.02 18.13
C SER A 276 2.43 -4.61 19.28
N TRP A 277 1.47 -5.52 19.04
CA TRP A 277 0.63 -6.10 20.09
C TRP A 277 1.43 -6.90 21.13
N LYS A 278 0.96 -6.98 22.38
CA LYS A 278 1.69 -7.68 23.46
C LYS A 278 1.65 -9.21 23.34
N SER A 279 0.60 -9.72 22.72
CA SER A 279 0.33 -11.15 22.52
C SER A 279 -0.32 -11.31 21.15
N SER A 280 -0.18 -12.48 20.55
CA SER A 280 -0.75 -12.76 19.22
C SER A 280 -0.25 -11.72 18.21
N LYS A 281 1.06 -11.72 17.95
CA LYS A 281 1.71 -10.73 17.08
C LYS A 281 1.26 -10.94 15.65
N ASP A 282 0.63 -9.93 15.05
CA ASP A 282 0.12 -10.00 13.67
C ASP A 282 0.92 -9.06 12.77
N TYR A 283 2.05 -9.54 12.21
CA TYR A 283 3.03 -8.66 11.57
C TYR A 283 2.54 -8.08 10.23
N GLN A 284 1.61 -8.74 9.57
CA GLN A 284 0.98 -8.31 8.32
C GLN A 284 -0.01 -7.16 8.56
N HIS A 285 -0.56 -7.07 9.77
CA HIS A 285 -1.83 -6.42 10.02
C HIS A 285 -1.74 -4.95 10.43
N PHE A 286 -2.42 -4.09 9.69
CA PHE A 286 -2.64 -2.68 10.02
C PHE A 286 -4.12 -2.40 10.14
N GLU A 287 -4.54 -1.73 11.21
CA GLU A 287 -5.96 -1.50 11.44
C GLU A 287 -6.25 -0.15 12.12
N VAL A 288 -7.45 0.39 11.91
CA VAL A 288 -7.86 1.60 12.63
C VAL A 288 -8.08 1.30 14.12
N PRO A 289 -7.93 2.29 15.02
CA PRO A 289 -8.22 2.11 16.44
C PRO A 289 -9.68 1.68 16.69
N ASP A 290 -9.91 0.86 17.73
CA ASP A 290 -11.24 0.38 18.14
C ASP A 290 -12.28 1.52 18.36
N SER A 291 -11.82 2.72 18.69
CA SER A 291 -12.67 3.91 18.86
C SER A 291 -13.33 4.40 17.55
N VAL A 292 -12.69 4.14 16.40
CA VAL A 292 -13.23 4.45 15.07
C VAL A 292 -14.40 3.53 14.77
N VAL A 293 -14.24 2.22 14.94
CA VAL A 293 -15.31 1.22 14.72
C VAL A 293 -16.54 1.55 15.57
N LYS A 294 -16.34 1.86 16.86
CA LYS A 294 -17.41 2.29 17.78
C LYS A 294 -18.08 3.58 17.34
N THR A 295 -17.43 4.43 16.54
CA THR A 295 -18.04 5.68 16.07
C THR A 295 -18.86 5.46 14.80
N LEU A 296 -18.43 4.53 13.95
CA LEU A 296 -19.07 4.23 12.66
C LEU A 296 -20.30 3.31 12.81
N TYR A 297 -20.22 2.30 13.69
CA TYR A 297 -21.20 1.20 13.77
C TYR A 297 -21.91 1.13 15.14
N LYS A 298 -22.26 2.30 15.68
CA LYS A 298 -22.85 2.46 17.01
C LYS A 298 -24.35 2.28 17.03
#